data_AF-A0A8C1XJG2-F1
#
_entry.id   AF-A0A8C1XJG2-F1
#
_cell.length_a   1.000
_cell.length_b   1.000
_cell.length_c   1.000
_cell.angle_alpha   90.00
_cell.angle_beta   90.00
_cell.angle_gamma   90.00
#
_symmetry.space_group_name_H-M   'P 1'
#
loop_
_entity.id
_entity.type
_entity.pdbx_description
1 polymer ?
#
loop_
_entity_poly.entity_id
_entity_poly.type
_entity_poly.pdbx_seq_one_letter_code
_entity_poly.pdbx_strand_id
1 'polypeptide(L)'
;MGISNGSSLVQMCLVKVAKNMDELERKVANLPVSLLKDLLPHLNIYYLDRIETAAASKGISTSVIWAAIWRDLDQTWRWRLKSALPDQDWKQRCLERLFHMVLFTQVRRGGSYLSDLSESSILSMTVKHVRVLSLHTSTRNISRLASGDLRPILSSLEKGVTSLKLLDAKSLFKHGRKHVLFVLHRLLDHGSVIEVVLRRNPDSSFLSWLTSRRRGHQLSVSSTPEASHRSVVGEFDSRCRAELEEPAAKRLALDMEENPEVLCSEFSSSSSPADRCPEGQIHSLDFEVSKCEILTTVSRILPTWLCLHTLHLHSDWLISEQEMSVLVESLRRLFLNPGCSLTDLSISHVSGHTHLISILRACLTLKNLCLEICPPAVRNTWRPQPRFTENRELCLEKLTVRSTGPMTVTCFLPVLKSAPKLNSLHFTGIHLSQQFFHTLTGSNPSLKVLKLEDINLSDHHQEILQFLEHSVLEELCFRDCRLLDKCAVKKDFLLPFVEALKGISSLRTLMLAQNRLATSAIEIAKLFSGCRPSKITRVDLSSNFILPAELLEFAQLLETYRPVQRLTLDLRSNPLDRDPEVKGQALRKLIPYCNILTDDWDSRSTMADHISVM
;
A
#
# COMPACT_ATOMS: atom_id res chain seq x y z
N MET A 1 -51.66 15.96 12.29
CA MET A 1 -51.66 17.01 13.32
C MET A 1 -50.49 16.77 14.25
N GLY A 2 -49.70 17.81 14.49
CA GLY A 2 -48.43 17.79 15.21
C GLY A 2 -47.52 18.88 14.62
N ILE A 3 -47.78 20.14 14.98
CA ILE A 3 -47.05 21.34 14.51
C ILE A 3 -45.91 21.66 15.49
N SER A 4 -44.70 21.87 14.94
CA SER A 4 -43.56 22.71 15.40
C SER A 4 -42.25 22.04 14.90
N ASN A 5 -41.34 22.68 14.16
CA ASN A 5 -40.58 23.90 14.50
C ASN A 5 -40.17 24.69 13.25
N GLY A 6 -40.14 26.02 13.38
CA GLY A 6 -39.86 26.97 12.30
C GLY A 6 -38.44 26.89 11.73
N SER A 7 -38.33 27.02 10.42
CA SER A 7 -37.06 27.26 9.72
C SER A 7 -36.53 28.66 10.09
N SER A 8 -35.29 28.76 10.56
CA SER A 8 -34.63 30.05 10.86
C SER A 8 -34.56 30.95 9.61
N LEU A 9 -34.46 32.28 9.79
CA LEU A 9 -34.25 33.22 8.68
C LEU A 9 -33.07 32.81 7.78
N VAL A 10 -32.01 32.29 8.41
CA VAL A 10 -30.84 31.73 7.73
C VAL A 10 -31.24 30.55 6.84
N GLN A 11 -32.01 29.58 7.34
CA GLN A 11 -32.52 28.45 6.57
C GLN A 11 -33.36 28.90 5.36
N MET A 12 -34.21 29.93 5.53
CA MET A 12 -35.02 30.49 4.46
C MET A 12 -34.16 31.18 3.38
N CYS A 13 -33.15 31.95 3.81
CA CYS A 13 -32.18 32.58 2.90
C CYS A 13 -31.38 31.53 2.13
N LEU A 14 -30.94 30.45 2.78
CA LEU A 14 -30.21 29.35 2.15
C LEU A 14 -31.03 28.63 1.10
N VAL A 15 -32.29 28.32 1.39
CA VAL A 15 -33.22 27.73 0.42
C VAL A 15 -33.47 28.69 -0.76
N LYS A 16 -33.55 30.00 -0.51
CA LYS A 16 -33.72 30.99 -1.58
C LYS A 16 -32.47 31.14 -2.45
N VAL A 17 -31.28 31.10 -1.85
CA VAL A 17 -29.99 31.12 -2.55
C VAL A 17 -29.81 29.85 -3.38
N ALA A 18 -30.10 28.68 -2.82
CA ALA A 18 -30.08 27.39 -3.52
C ALA A 18 -30.97 27.39 -4.78
N LYS A 19 -32.11 28.07 -4.74
CA LYS A 19 -33.02 28.22 -5.90
C LYS A 19 -32.53 29.21 -6.97
N ASN A 20 -31.50 30.01 -6.72
CA ASN A 20 -30.96 31.03 -7.63
C ASN A 20 -29.44 30.87 -7.84
N MET A 21 -28.95 29.63 -7.81
CA MET A 21 -27.51 29.34 -7.81
C MET A 21 -26.80 29.71 -9.12
N ASP A 22 -27.46 29.64 -10.27
CA ASP A 22 -26.85 30.07 -11.54
C ASP A 22 -26.56 31.59 -11.53
N GLU A 23 -27.44 32.36 -10.87
CA GLU A 23 -27.24 33.79 -10.69
C GLU A 23 -26.15 34.08 -9.66
N LEU A 24 -26.08 33.26 -8.60
CA LEU A 24 -25.01 33.31 -7.62
C LEU A 24 -23.65 33.05 -8.28
N GLU A 25 -23.51 31.96 -9.05
CA GLU A 25 -22.28 31.56 -9.77
C GLU A 25 -21.79 32.67 -10.69
N ARG A 26 -22.70 33.27 -11.48
CA ARG A 26 -22.40 34.39 -12.37
C ARG A 26 -22.03 35.68 -11.63
N LYS A 27 -22.58 35.91 -10.45
CA LYS A 27 -22.38 37.14 -9.65
C LYS A 27 -21.53 36.95 -8.41
N VAL A 28 -20.80 35.83 -8.26
CA VAL A 28 -19.92 35.58 -7.09
C VAL A 28 -18.91 36.73 -6.93
N ALA A 29 -18.42 37.29 -8.04
CA ALA A 29 -17.54 38.46 -8.06
C ALA A 29 -18.08 39.67 -7.27
N ASN A 30 -19.40 39.83 -7.18
CA ASN A 30 -20.05 40.95 -6.52
C ASN A 30 -20.33 40.72 -5.02
N LEU A 31 -20.13 39.50 -4.50
CA LEU A 31 -20.40 39.18 -3.10
C LEU A 31 -19.21 39.49 -2.16
N PRO A 32 -19.42 40.06 -0.98
CA PRO A 32 -18.37 40.18 0.04
C PRO A 32 -17.79 38.81 0.42
N VAL A 33 -16.46 38.75 0.62
CA VAL A 33 -15.73 37.52 1.01
C VAL A 33 -16.28 36.92 2.31
N SER A 34 -16.68 37.76 3.27
CA SER A 34 -17.30 37.33 4.54
C SER A 34 -18.62 36.59 4.31
N LEU A 35 -19.52 37.18 3.52
CA LEU A 35 -20.83 36.60 3.22
C LEU A 35 -20.68 35.26 2.46
N LEU A 36 -19.72 35.18 1.55
CA LEU A 36 -19.44 33.93 0.83
C LEU A 36 -18.91 32.84 1.77
N LYS A 37 -18.00 33.18 2.70
CA LYS A 37 -17.51 32.23 3.72
C LYS A 37 -18.62 31.69 4.62
N ASP A 38 -19.59 32.54 4.99
CA ASP A 38 -20.72 32.14 5.83
C ASP A 38 -21.73 31.27 5.06
N LEU A 39 -21.84 31.48 3.75
CA LEU A 39 -22.78 30.74 2.90
C LEU A 39 -22.30 29.31 2.57
N LEU A 40 -21.01 29.14 2.27
CA LEU A 40 -20.46 27.88 1.73
C LEU A 40 -20.76 26.62 2.59
N PRO A 41 -20.67 26.64 3.94
CA PRO A 41 -20.94 25.46 4.77
C PRO A 41 -22.38 24.96 4.71
N HIS A 42 -23.30 25.77 4.18
CA HIS A 42 -24.72 25.48 4.12
C HIS A 42 -25.19 25.03 2.74
N LEU A 43 -24.33 25.10 1.72
CA LEU A 43 -24.64 24.62 0.39
C LEU A 43 -24.63 23.09 0.36
N ASN A 44 -25.50 22.51 -0.46
CA ASN A 44 -25.40 21.10 -0.78
C ASN A 44 -24.17 20.83 -1.66
N ILE A 45 -23.77 19.57 -1.75
CA ILE A 45 -22.56 19.16 -2.47
C ILE A 45 -22.57 19.56 -3.96
N TYR A 46 -23.74 19.66 -4.57
CA TYR A 46 -23.90 20.05 -5.98
C TYR A 46 -23.55 21.51 -6.20
N TYR A 47 -24.06 22.38 -5.35
CA TYR A 47 -23.75 23.80 -5.39
C TYR A 47 -22.34 24.12 -4.91
N LEU A 48 -21.85 23.36 -3.92
CA LEU A 48 -20.49 23.49 -3.42
C LEU A 48 -19.44 23.14 -4.49
N ASP A 49 -19.65 22.07 -5.28
CA ASP A 49 -18.76 21.69 -6.39
C ASP A 49 -18.67 22.78 -7.47
N ARG A 50 -19.81 23.40 -7.81
CA ARG A 50 -19.89 24.43 -8.87
C ARG A 50 -19.30 25.78 -8.46
N ILE A 51 -19.54 26.21 -7.22
CA ILE A 51 -19.10 27.54 -6.76
C ILE A 51 -17.60 27.61 -6.39
N GLU A 52 -16.93 26.47 -6.30
CA GLU A 52 -15.56 26.37 -5.79
C GLU A 52 -14.55 27.16 -6.64
N THR A 53 -14.64 27.09 -7.97
CA THR A 53 -13.77 27.85 -8.88
C THR A 53 -13.94 29.34 -8.68
N ALA A 54 -15.18 29.79 -8.48
CA ALA A 54 -15.50 31.18 -8.20
C ALA A 54 -15.05 31.62 -6.79
N ALA A 55 -15.17 30.76 -5.78
CA ALA A 55 -14.66 31.01 -4.43
C ALA A 55 -13.12 31.10 -4.39
N ALA A 56 -12.44 30.23 -5.13
CA ALA A 56 -10.98 30.22 -5.27
C ALA A 56 -10.47 31.52 -5.91
N SER A 57 -11.19 32.08 -6.89
CA SER A 57 -10.86 33.39 -7.49
C SER A 57 -10.87 34.56 -6.47
N LYS A 58 -11.50 34.36 -5.31
CA LYS A 58 -11.53 35.30 -4.18
C LYS A 58 -10.59 34.93 -3.02
N GLY A 59 -9.73 33.93 -3.22
CA GLY A 59 -8.79 33.45 -2.19
C GLY A 59 -9.46 32.69 -1.05
N ILE A 60 -10.69 32.18 -1.23
CA ILE A 60 -11.36 31.35 -0.23
C ILE A 60 -11.10 29.88 -0.55
N SER A 61 -10.54 29.15 0.43
CA SER A 61 -10.38 27.71 0.35
C SER A 61 -11.63 26.98 0.88
N THR A 62 -12.19 26.11 0.05
CA THR A 62 -13.30 25.19 0.38
C THR A 62 -12.82 23.90 1.05
N SER A 63 -11.50 23.68 1.13
CA SER A 63 -10.89 22.44 1.65
C SER A 63 -11.36 22.09 3.07
N VAL A 64 -11.54 23.09 3.94
CA VAL A 64 -12.04 22.92 5.32
C VAL A 64 -13.47 22.38 5.34
N ILE A 65 -14.30 22.79 4.39
CA ILE A 65 -15.70 22.37 4.27
C ILE A 65 -15.76 20.93 3.78
N TRP A 66 -14.96 20.58 2.77
CA TRP A 66 -14.82 19.19 2.31
C TRP A 66 -14.27 18.28 3.42
N ALA A 67 -13.31 18.74 4.22
CA ALA A 67 -12.81 17.98 5.37
C ALA A 67 -13.89 17.74 6.44
N ALA A 68 -14.80 18.71 6.64
CA ALA A 68 -15.94 18.55 7.54
C ALA A 68 -16.96 17.54 7.00
N ILE A 69 -17.27 17.60 5.70
CA ILE A 69 -18.14 16.61 5.04
C ILE A 69 -17.51 15.21 5.09
N TRP A 70 -16.20 15.09 4.83
CA TRP A 70 -15.46 13.82 4.96
C TRP A 70 -15.63 13.21 6.34
N ARG A 71 -15.50 14.02 7.39
CA ARG A 71 -15.62 13.58 8.78
C ARG A 71 -17.02 13.04 9.10
N ASP A 72 -18.06 13.63 8.52
CA ASP A 72 -19.42 13.13 8.67
C ASP A 72 -19.64 11.82 7.89
N LEU A 73 -19.05 11.68 6.70
CA LEU A 73 -19.14 10.49 5.86
C LEU A 73 -18.32 9.29 6.37
N ASP A 74 -17.14 9.53 6.93
CA ASP A 74 -16.23 8.51 7.44
C ASP A 74 -16.19 8.56 8.97
N GLN A 75 -17.25 8.06 9.60
CA GLN A 75 -17.35 7.94 11.08
C GLN A 75 -16.43 6.86 11.67
N THR A 76 -15.58 6.22 10.87
CA THR A 76 -14.66 5.16 11.34
C THR A 76 -13.38 5.76 11.90
N TRP A 77 -12.80 5.15 12.94
CA TRP A 77 -11.53 5.58 13.56
C TRP A 77 -10.37 5.81 12.57
N ARG A 78 -10.46 5.29 11.34
CA ARG A 78 -9.48 5.42 10.25
C ARG A 78 -9.34 6.84 9.69
N TRP A 79 -10.29 7.75 9.93
CA TRP A 79 -10.15 9.15 9.49
C TRP A 79 -9.01 9.89 10.20
N ARG A 80 -8.74 9.56 11.48
CA ARG A 80 -7.67 10.19 12.28
C ARG A 80 -6.29 9.95 11.67
N LEU A 81 -6.03 8.74 11.19
CA LEU A 81 -4.74 8.34 10.60
C LEU A 81 -4.49 9.01 9.23
N LYS A 82 -5.55 9.29 8.46
CA LYS A 82 -5.47 9.89 7.12
C LYS A 82 -5.38 11.42 7.11
N SER A 83 -5.77 12.07 8.21
CA SER A 83 -5.71 13.53 8.38
C SER A 83 -4.29 14.08 8.64
N ALA A 84 -3.31 13.20 8.92
CA ALA A 84 -1.93 13.57 9.24
C ALA A 84 -1.02 13.79 8.01
N LEU A 85 -1.54 13.61 6.79
CA LEU A 85 -0.78 13.82 5.55
C LEU A 85 -0.94 15.27 5.05
N PRO A 86 0.14 16.01 4.74
CA PRO A 86 0.08 17.46 4.51
C PRO A 86 -0.65 17.93 3.24
N ASP A 87 -1.00 17.03 2.31
CA ASP A 87 -1.59 17.38 1.02
C ASP A 87 -2.74 16.41 0.72
N GLN A 88 -3.96 16.78 1.14
CA GLN A 88 -5.14 15.95 0.92
C GLN A 88 -6.19 16.75 0.15
N ASP A 89 -6.46 16.31 -1.09
CA ASP A 89 -7.62 16.73 -1.85
C ASP A 89 -8.88 16.10 -1.24
N TRP A 90 -9.39 16.76 -0.20
CA TRP A 90 -10.58 16.33 0.54
C TRP A 90 -11.81 16.24 -0.37
N LYS A 91 -11.92 17.12 -1.36
CA LYS A 91 -13.03 17.11 -2.32
C LYS A 91 -13.03 15.81 -3.10
N GLN A 92 -11.91 15.47 -3.72
CA GLN A 92 -11.76 14.27 -4.51
C GLN A 92 -12.13 13.01 -3.71
N ARG A 93 -11.65 12.92 -2.46
CA ARG A 93 -12.00 11.81 -1.56
C ARG A 93 -13.48 11.77 -1.19
N CYS A 94 -14.06 12.91 -0.82
CA CYS A 94 -15.47 13.02 -0.47
C CYS A 94 -16.38 12.54 -1.60
N LEU A 95 -16.17 13.06 -2.80
CA LEU A 95 -17.03 12.77 -3.94
C LEU A 95 -16.89 11.32 -4.40
N GLU A 96 -15.67 10.76 -4.42
CA GLU A 96 -15.46 9.34 -4.68
C GLU A 96 -16.15 8.46 -3.63
N ARG A 97 -16.04 8.80 -2.34
CA ARG A 97 -16.71 8.04 -1.26
C ARG A 97 -18.23 8.14 -1.33
N LEU A 98 -18.77 9.32 -1.61
CA LEU A 98 -20.21 9.55 -1.81
C LEU A 98 -20.74 8.71 -2.96
N PHE A 99 -20.02 8.62 -4.08
CA PHE A 99 -20.39 7.74 -5.19
C PHE A 99 -20.55 6.29 -4.72
N HIS A 100 -19.55 5.75 -4.02
CA HIS A 100 -19.61 4.38 -3.50
C HIS A 100 -20.73 4.19 -2.49
N MET A 101 -21.00 5.19 -1.66
CA MET A 101 -22.09 5.13 -0.70
C MET A 101 -23.44 5.10 -1.42
N VAL A 102 -23.70 5.98 -2.37
CA VAL A 102 -24.97 5.98 -3.11
C VAL A 102 -25.14 4.72 -3.96
N LEU A 103 -24.05 4.22 -4.55
CA LEU A 103 -24.11 3.05 -5.41
C LEU A 103 -24.23 1.73 -4.62
N PHE A 104 -23.51 1.57 -3.51
CA PHE A 104 -23.40 0.28 -2.81
C PHE A 104 -24.04 0.24 -1.43
N THR A 105 -24.19 1.38 -0.75
CA THR A 105 -24.77 1.43 0.59
C THR A 105 -26.06 2.27 0.61
N GLN A 106 -26.82 2.18 1.69
CA GLN A 106 -27.87 3.18 1.92
C GLN A 106 -27.21 4.42 2.53
N VAL A 107 -27.34 5.56 1.86
CA VAL A 107 -26.87 6.84 2.41
C VAL A 107 -27.78 7.23 3.56
N ARG A 108 -27.22 7.35 4.77
CA ARG A 108 -27.93 8.00 5.89
C ARG A 108 -28.10 9.48 5.52
N ARG A 109 -29.30 9.89 5.10
CA ARG A 109 -29.64 11.28 4.72
C ARG A 109 -29.73 12.21 5.94
N GLY A 110 -28.73 12.19 6.82
CA GLY A 110 -28.68 13.03 8.02
C GLY A 110 -28.03 14.40 7.77
N GLY A 111 -27.13 14.49 6.79
CA GLY A 111 -26.40 15.73 6.48
C GLY A 111 -27.20 16.70 5.61
N SER A 112 -27.23 17.98 6.02
CA SER A 112 -27.82 19.08 5.23
C SER A 112 -27.20 19.19 3.83
N TYR A 113 -25.97 18.73 3.64
CA TYR A 113 -25.23 18.77 2.37
C TYR A 113 -25.77 17.81 1.28
N LEU A 114 -26.69 16.89 1.62
CA LEU A 114 -27.37 16.01 0.65
C LEU A 114 -28.85 16.39 0.43
N SER A 115 -29.30 17.50 1.01
CA SER A 115 -30.68 17.96 0.87
C SER A 115 -31.05 18.21 -0.60
N ASP A 116 -32.29 17.83 -0.94
CA ASP A 116 -32.92 18.04 -2.26
C ASP A 116 -32.23 17.37 -3.47
N LEU A 117 -31.32 16.40 -3.23
CA LEU A 117 -30.65 15.66 -4.30
C LEU A 117 -31.21 14.23 -4.46
N SER A 118 -31.54 13.86 -5.70
CA SER A 118 -31.87 12.47 -6.05
C SER A 118 -30.61 11.61 -6.17
N GLU A 119 -30.72 10.30 -5.95
CA GLU A 119 -29.60 9.37 -6.07
C GLU A 119 -28.93 9.43 -7.45
N SER A 120 -29.73 9.52 -8.52
CA SER A 120 -29.23 9.66 -9.89
C SER A 120 -28.41 10.94 -10.08
N SER A 121 -28.85 12.06 -9.50
CA SER A 121 -28.13 13.34 -9.57
C SER A 121 -26.79 13.26 -8.84
N ILE A 122 -26.77 12.61 -7.67
CA ILE A 122 -25.54 12.43 -6.90
C ILE A 122 -24.56 11.55 -7.68
N LEU A 123 -25.01 10.43 -8.25
CA LEU A 123 -24.16 9.55 -9.06
C LEU A 123 -23.59 10.27 -10.29
N SER A 124 -24.43 10.98 -11.04
CA SER A 124 -24.01 11.71 -12.25
C SER A 124 -22.97 12.80 -11.94
N MET A 125 -23.12 13.49 -10.82
CA MET A 125 -22.13 14.49 -10.38
C MET A 125 -20.84 13.87 -9.86
N THR A 126 -20.93 12.78 -9.09
CA THR A 126 -19.78 12.20 -8.39
C THR A 126 -18.96 11.25 -9.26
N VAL A 127 -19.54 10.66 -10.32
CA VAL A 127 -18.86 9.68 -11.18
C VAL A 127 -17.57 10.21 -11.81
N LYS A 128 -17.53 11.50 -12.17
CA LYS A 128 -16.34 12.15 -12.75
C LYS A 128 -15.13 12.18 -11.81
N HIS A 129 -15.38 12.00 -10.51
CA HIS A 129 -14.35 11.96 -9.46
C HIS A 129 -13.94 10.54 -9.10
N VAL A 130 -14.53 9.49 -9.69
CA VAL A 130 -14.18 8.12 -9.33
C VAL A 130 -12.93 7.69 -10.09
N ARG A 131 -11.80 7.57 -9.39
CA ARG A 131 -10.55 7.01 -9.90
C ARG A 131 -10.40 5.55 -9.49
N VAL A 132 -10.86 5.22 -8.28
CA VAL A 132 -10.82 3.87 -7.72
C VAL A 132 -12.23 3.36 -7.53
N LEU A 133 -12.64 2.30 -8.23
CA LEU A 133 -13.95 1.67 -8.05
C LEU A 133 -13.83 0.41 -7.18
N SER A 134 -14.48 0.41 -6.02
CA SER A 134 -14.43 -0.71 -5.04
C SER A 134 -15.76 -1.46 -4.93
N LEU A 135 -15.80 -2.70 -5.42
CA LEU A 135 -16.97 -3.58 -5.41
C LEU A 135 -16.86 -4.56 -4.24
N HIS A 136 -17.79 -4.49 -3.26
CA HIS A 136 -17.57 -5.12 -1.96
C HIS A 136 -18.70 -5.92 -1.32
N THR A 137 -19.98 -5.94 -1.75
CA THR A 137 -21.02 -6.92 -1.25
C THR A 137 -22.47 -6.81 -1.78
N SER A 138 -22.76 -6.22 -2.96
CA SER A 138 -24.14 -6.27 -3.49
C SER A 138 -24.17 -6.26 -5.01
N THR A 139 -24.60 -7.37 -5.60
CA THR A 139 -24.71 -7.52 -7.06
C THR A 139 -25.89 -6.77 -7.64
N ARG A 140 -26.92 -6.50 -6.83
CA ARG A 140 -28.16 -5.87 -7.28
C ARG A 140 -27.89 -4.47 -7.82
N ASN A 141 -27.04 -3.69 -7.16
CA ASN A 141 -26.73 -2.34 -7.60
C ASN A 141 -25.68 -2.28 -8.71
N ILE A 142 -24.77 -3.25 -8.77
CA ILE A 142 -23.83 -3.36 -9.90
C ILE A 142 -24.58 -3.72 -11.18
N SER A 143 -25.54 -4.66 -11.08
CA SER A 143 -26.39 -5.03 -12.23
C SER A 143 -27.20 -3.84 -12.75
N ARG A 144 -27.53 -2.85 -11.90
CA ARG A 144 -28.16 -1.59 -12.35
C ARG A 144 -27.23 -0.76 -13.25
N LEU A 145 -25.90 -0.86 -13.14
CA LEU A 145 -25.00 -0.15 -14.07
C LEU A 145 -25.11 -0.68 -15.50
N ALA A 146 -25.54 -1.93 -15.66
CA ALA A 146 -25.84 -2.52 -16.96
C ALA A 146 -27.23 -2.13 -17.50
N SER A 147 -28.08 -1.47 -16.70
CA SER A 147 -29.39 -0.99 -17.17
C SER A 147 -29.26 0.30 -17.99
N GLY A 148 -30.25 0.56 -18.86
CA GLY A 148 -30.27 1.75 -19.71
C GLY A 148 -30.15 3.06 -18.93
N ASP A 149 -30.78 3.15 -17.76
CA ASP A 149 -30.83 4.37 -16.94
C ASP A 149 -29.45 4.81 -16.40
N LEU A 150 -28.58 3.86 -16.03
CA LEU A 150 -27.25 4.16 -15.49
C LEU A 150 -26.12 3.96 -16.51
N ARG A 151 -26.47 3.68 -17.78
CA ARG A 151 -25.49 3.55 -18.86
C ARG A 151 -24.58 4.78 -19.03
N PRO A 152 -25.06 6.03 -18.92
CA PRO A 152 -24.18 7.22 -18.97
C PRO A 152 -23.17 7.26 -17.82
N ILE A 153 -23.54 6.75 -16.65
CA ILE A 153 -22.66 6.63 -15.49
C ILE A 153 -21.59 5.57 -15.78
N LEU A 154 -21.96 4.42 -16.34
CA LEU A 154 -20.99 3.39 -16.76
C LEU A 154 -19.99 3.93 -17.79
N SER A 155 -20.45 4.65 -18.82
CA SER A 155 -19.56 5.28 -19.81
C SER A 155 -18.63 6.34 -19.21
N SER A 156 -19.05 7.00 -18.12
CA SER A 156 -18.20 7.93 -17.38
C SER A 156 -17.15 7.18 -16.55
N LEU A 157 -17.53 6.06 -15.93
CA LEU A 157 -16.60 5.18 -15.20
C LEU A 157 -15.53 4.59 -16.12
N GLU A 158 -15.89 4.16 -17.33
CA GLU A 158 -14.95 3.64 -18.33
C GLU A 158 -13.79 4.62 -18.61
N LYS A 159 -14.06 5.92 -18.61
CA LYS A 159 -13.06 6.97 -18.87
C LYS A 159 -12.32 7.43 -17.61
N GLY A 160 -12.99 7.39 -16.45
CA GLY A 160 -12.48 7.97 -15.20
C GLY A 160 -11.68 6.99 -14.34
N VAL A 161 -12.11 5.73 -14.29
CA VAL A 161 -11.59 4.70 -13.37
C VAL A 161 -10.30 4.12 -13.90
N THR A 162 -9.25 4.21 -13.10
CA THR A 162 -7.93 3.63 -13.40
C THR A 162 -7.63 2.40 -12.54
N SER A 163 -8.30 2.26 -11.39
CA SER A 163 -8.09 1.20 -10.42
C SER A 163 -9.41 0.52 -10.04
N LEU A 164 -9.48 -0.80 -10.20
CA LEU A 164 -10.67 -1.59 -9.87
C LEU A 164 -10.37 -2.54 -8.71
N LYS A 165 -11.17 -2.50 -7.65
CA LYS A 165 -11.02 -3.35 -6.47
C LYS A 165 -12.23 -4.26 -6.30
N LEU A 166 -12.03 -5.57 -6.47
CA LEU A 166 -13.02 -6.61 -6.21
C LEU A 166 -12.69 -7.21 -4.84
N LEU A 167 -13.33 -6.73 -3.78
CA LEU A 167 -12.97 -7.08 -2.40
C LEU A 167 -13.64 -8.37 -1.88
N ASP A 168 -14.74 -8.76 -2.51
CA ASP A 168 -15.44 -10.02 -2.26
C ASP A 168 -16.02 -10.54 -3.57
N ALA A 169 -15.12 -11.04 -4.41
CA ALA A 169 -15.50 -11.48 -5.74
C ALA A 169 -16.42 -12.71 -5.71
N LYS A 170 -16.30 -13.60 -4.71
CA LYS A 170 -17.24 -14.74 -4.52
C LYS A 170 -18.68 -14.28 -4.38
N SER A 171 -18.96 -13.27 -3.55
CA SER A 171 -20.34 -12.77 -3.40
C SER A 171 -20.82 -11.98 -4.62
N LEU A 172 -19.89 -11.34 -5.33
CA LEU A 172 -20.15 -10.55 -6.53
C LEU A 172 -20.84 -11.32 -7.67
N PHE A 173 -20.53 -12.61 -7.82
CA PHE A 173 -21.07 -13.42 -8.92
C PHE A 173 -22.28 -14.27 -8.54
N LYS A 174 -22.77 -14.21 -7.29
CA LYS A 174 -23.90 -15.05 -6.82
C LYS A 174 -25.23 -14.73 -7.51
N HIS A 175 -25.50 -13.48 -7.86
CA HIS A 175 -26.74 -13.06 -8.52
C HIS A 175 -26.43 -12.06 -9.64
N GLY A 176 -26.87 -12.31 -10.87
CA GLY A 176 -26.65 -11.37 -11.98
C GLY A 176 -25.26 -11.43 -12.60
N ARG A 177 -24.60 -12.61 -12.60
CA ARG A 177 -23.25 -12.86 -13.18
C ARG A 177 -23.07 -12.17 -14.54
N LYS A 178 -24.02 -12.36 -15.46
CA LYS A 178 -24.04 -11.75 -16.80
C LYS A 178 -23.87 -10.22 -16.79
N HIS A 179 -24.63 -9.53 -15.94
CA HIS A 179 -24.59 -8.07 -15.84
C HIS A 179 -23.28 -7.59 -15.21
N VAL A 180 -22.78 -8.31 -14.22
CA VAL A 180 -21.48 -8.03 -13.58
C VAL A 180 -20.35 -8.23 -14.58
N LEU A 181 -20.33 -9.34 -15.32
CA LEU A 181 -19.33 -9.59 -16.38
C LEU A 181 -19.39 -8.54 -17.47
N PHE A 182 -20.58 -8.09 -17.88
CA PHE A 182 -20.71 -6.98 -18.82
C PHE A 182 -20.08 -5.68 -18.28
N VAL A 183 -20.38 -5.29 -17.04
CA VAL A 183 -19.78 -4.10 -16.42
C VAL A 183 -18.25 -4.24 -16.31
N LEU A 184 -17.76 -5.39 -15.87
CA LEU A 184 -16.32 -5.66 -15.77
C LEU A 184 -15.65 -5.61 -17.14
N HIS A 185 -16.26 -6.21 -18.17
CA HIS A 185 -15.79 -6.15 -19.54
C HIS A 185 -15.68 -4.70 -20.02
N ARG A 186 -16.73 -3.89 -19.83
CA ARG A 186 -16.69 -2.47 -20.20
C ARG A 186 -15.56 -1.71 -19.51
N LEU A 187 -15.35 -1.93 -18.21
CA LEU A 187 -14.31 -1.24 -17.46
C LEU A 187 -12.88 -1.73 -17.80
N LEU A 188 -12.71 -3.04 -17.94
CA LEU A 188 -11.40 -3.67 -18.11
C LEU A 188 -10.93 -3.73 -19.56
N ASP A 189 -11.84 -3.83 -20.53
CA ASP A 189 -11.51 -3.98 -21.95
C ASP A 189 -11.68 -2.68 -22.73
N HIS A 190 -12.78 -1.95 -22.50
CA HIS A 190 -13.05 -0.68 -23.18
C HIS A 190 -12.63 0.55 -22.38
N GLY A 191 -12.40 0.37 -21.07
CA GLY A 191 -12.11 1.45 -20.14
C GLY A 191 -10.63 1.69 -19.93
N SER A 192 -10.34 2.58 -18.98
CA SER A 192 -8.99 3.04 -18.63
C SER A 192 -8.40 2.31 -17.42
N VAL A 193 -8.99 1.17 -17.02
CA VAL A 193 -8.54 0.41 -15.86
C VAL A 193 -7.21 -0.28 -16.17
N ILE A 194 -6.19 0.08 -15.41
CA ILE A 194 -4.83 -0.47 -15.51
C ILE A 194 -4.40 -1.19 -14.22
N GLU A 195 -5.04 -0.90 -13.09
CA GLU A 195 -4.79 -1.57 -11.81
C GLU A 195 -6.00 -2.40 -11.39
N VAL A 196 -5.76 -3.65 -10.97
CA VAL A 196 -6.81 -4.55 -10.49
C VAL A 196 -6.39 -5.14 -9.14
N VAL A 197 -7.27 -5.02 -8.15
CA VAL A 197 -7.14 -5.65 -6.83
C VAL A 197 -8.23 -6.70 -6.69
N LEU A 198 -7.85 -7.95 -6.45
CA LEU A 198 -8.74 -9.09 -6.28
C LEU A 198 -8.52 -9.69 -4.88
N ARG A 199 -9.56 -9.62 -4.04
CA ARG A 199 -9.60 -10.22 -2.71
C ARG A 199 -10.75 -11.20 -2.63
N ARG A 200 -10.59 -12.26 -1.82
CA ARG A 200 -11.55 -13.36 -1.67
C ARG A 200 -12.05 -13.86 -3.03
N ASN A 201 -11.12 -14.35 -3.84
CA ASN A 201 -11.31 -14.65 -5.26
C ASN A 201 -12.50 -15.57 -5.56
N PRO A 202 -13.21 -15.33 -6.68
CA PRO A 202 -14.24 -16.23 -7.15
C PRO A 202 -13.61 -17.45 -7.85
N ASP A 203 -14.44 -18.36 -8.34
CA ASP A 203 -14.02 -19.61 -8.98
C ASP A 203 -13.01 -19.38 -10.13
N SER A 204 -12.17 -20.40 -10.40
CA SER A 204 -11.13 -20.41 -11.43
C SER A 204 -11.59 -19.96 -12.82
N SER A 205 -12.89 -20.09 -13.12
CA SER A 205 -13.54 -19.62 -14.34
C SER A 205 -13.39 -18.11 -14.58
N PHE A 206 -13.55 -17.26 -13.56
CA PHE A 206 -13.45 -15.81 -13.71
C PHE A 206 -12.02 -15.36 -14.00
N LEU A 207 -11.04 -16.01 -13.38
CA LEU A 207 -9.63 -15.70 -13.63
C LEU A 207 -9.21 -16.14 -15.02
N SER A 208 -9.71 -17.28 -15.49
CA SER A 208 -9.56 -17.68 -16.90
C SER A 208 -10.16 -16.63 -17.83
N TRP A 209 -11.36 -16.12 -17.54
CA TRP A 209 -11.98 -15.04 -18.31
C TRP A 209 -11.13 -13.77 -18.35
N LEU A 210 -10.71 -13.28 -17.16
CA LEU A 210 -9.90 -12.06 -17.00
C LEU A 210 -8.62 -12.11 -17.83
N THR A 211 -8.08 -13.31 -18.02
CA THR A 211 -6.71 -13.51 -18.52
C THR A 211 -6.67 -14.04 -19.95
N SER A 212 -7.74 -14.71 -20.40
CA SER A 212 -7.90 -15.20 -21.77
C SER A 212 -7.71 -14.10 -22.82
N ARG A 213 -8.08 -12.85 -22.48
CA ARG A 213 -7.99 -11.66 -23.35
C ARG A 213 -6.84 -10.72 -22.98
N ARG A 214 -5.87 -11.18 -22.20
CA ARG A 214 -4.69 -10.40 -21.76
C ARG A 214 -3.38 -10.99 -22.29
N ARG A 215 -3.48 -11.93 -23.24
CA ARG A 215 -2.33 -12.50 -23.94
C ARG A 215 -1.75 -11.39 -24.79
N GLY A 216 -0.51 -10.98 -24.52
CA GLY A 216 0.18 -9.99 -25.35
C GLY A 216 0.13 -10.40 -26.82
N HIS A 217 0.07 -9.43 -27.74
CA HIS A 217 0.06 -9.70 -29.18
C HIS A 217 1.18 -10.68 -29.56
N GLN A 218 0.82 -11.94 -29.78
CA GLN A 218 1.75 -12.93 -30.31
C GLN A 218 1.95 -12.60 -31.79
N LEU A 219 3.14 -12.12 -32.13
CA LEU A 219 3.63 -12.21 -33.50
C LEU A 219 3.59 -13.70 -33.87
N SER A 220 2.73 -14.06 -34.82
CA SER A 220 2.56 -15.44 -35.26
C SER A 220 3.85 -15.93 -35.91
N VAL A 221 4.63 -16.72 -35.18
CA VAL A 221 5.66 -17.56 -35.79
C VAL A 221 5.16 -18.98 -35.72
N SER A 222 4.80 -19.52 -36.87
CA SER A 222 4.40 -20.90 -37.08
C SER A 222 5.56 -21.84 -36.74
N SER A 223 5.36 -22.76 -35.80
CA SER A 223 6.23 -23.93 -35.66
C SER A 223 5.40 -25.21 -35.47
N THR A 224 5.74 -26.19 -36.30
CA THR A 224 5.21 -27.54 -36.46
C THR A 224 5.52 -28.44 -35.25
N PRO A 225 4.78 -29.54 -35.04
CA PRO A 225 4.91 -30.37 -33.86
C PRO A 225 5.95 -31.49 -34.05
N GLU A 226 6.91 -31.62 -33.15
CA GLU A 226 7.73 -32.85 -33.04
C GLU A 226 7.80 -33.41 -31.62
N ALA A 227 7.42 -34.69 -31.57
CA ALA A 227 7.93 -35.85 -30.85
C ALA A 227 8.25 -35.81 -29.34
N SER A 228 7.63 -36.78 -28.69
CA SER A 228 7.71 -37.26 -27.31
C SER A 228 9.10 -37.70 -26.83
N HIS A 229 9.42 -37.39 -25.57
CA HIS A 229 10.35 -38.18 -24.75
C HIS A 229 9.77 -38.45 -23.35
N ARG A 230 9.65 -39.75 -23.01
CA ARG A 230 9.35 -40.28 -21.67
C ARG A 230 10.57 -40.15 -20.76
N SER A 231 10.34 -39.84 -19.47
CA SER A 231 11.25 -40.24 -18.39
C SER A 231 10.48 -40.38 -17.06
N VAL A 232 11.09 -41.16 -16.17
CA VAL A 232 10.54 -42.04 -15.14
C VAL A 232 10.15 -41.30 -13.85
N VAL A 233 8.98 -41.66 -13.30
CA VAL A 233 8.46 -41.17 -12.01
C VAL A 233 8.83 -42.15 -10.90
N GLY A 234 9.50 -41.65 -9.86
CA GLY A 234 9.63 -42.29 -8.55
C GLY A 234 8.47 -41.91 -7.63
N GLU A 235 8.11 -42.82 -6.72
CA GLU A 235 6.89 -42.92 -5.92
C GLU A 235 6.35 -41.61 -5.29
N PHE A 236 5.05 -41.38 -5.53
CA PHE A 236 4.23 -40.27 -5.03
C PHE A 236 3.47 -40.67 -3.78
N ASP A 237 3.43 -39.77 -2.79
CA ASP A 237 2.52 -39.85 -1.63
C ASP A 237 1.07 -39.48 -2.05
N SER A 238 0.11 -40.31 -1.66
CA SER A 238 -1.11 -40.62 -2.42
C SER A 238 -2.36 -39.83 -2.06
N ARG A 239 -2.25 -38.67 -1.40
CA ARG A 239 -3.43 -37.92 -0.89
C ARG A 239 -3.95 -36.77 -1.76
N CYS A 240 -3.19 -36.26 -2.71
CA CYS A 240 -3.65 -35.20 -3.64
C CYS A 240 -4.11 -35.75 -5.01
N ARG A 241 -4.01 -37.06 -5.23
CA ARG A 241 -4.25 -37.68 -6.55
C ARG A 241 -5.67 -38.21 -6.75
N ALA A 242 -6.47 -38.30 -5.69
CA ALA A 242 -7.80 -38.93 -5.75
C ALA A 242 -8.86 -38.14 -6.53
N GLU A 243 -8.57 -36.93 -7.03
CA GLU A 243 -9.50 -36.14 -7.84
C GLU A 243 -8.96 -35.76 -9.24
N LEU A 244 -7.87 -36.39 -9.69
CA LEU A 244 -7.24 -36.06 -10.98
C LEU A 244 -6.88 -37.31 -11.79
N GLU A 245 -7.88 -38.14 -12.12
CA GLU A 245 -7.79 -39.04 -13.28
C GLU A 245 -9.15 -39.12 -14.00
N GLU A 246 -9.33 -38.30 -15.05
CA GLU A 246 -10.26 -38.59 -16.15
C GLU A 246 -9.48 -38.71 -17.47
N PRO A 247 -9.84 -39.65 -18.35
CA PRO A 247 -9.03 -40.04 -19.51
C PRO A 247 -9.02 -39.01 -20.65
N ALA A 248 -7.91 -39.00 -21.39
CA ALA A 248 -7.49 -38.03 -22.42
C ALA A 248 -8.34 -37.96 -23.72
N ALA A 249 -9.65 -38.26 -23.67
CA ALA A 249 -10.54 -38.22 -24.83
C ALA A 249 -11.81 -37.35 -24.65
N LYS A 250 -11.88 -36.53 -23.60
CA LYS A 250 -12.90 -35.47 -23.47
C LYS A 250 -12.22 -34.14 -23.14
N ARG A 251 -11.68 -33.47 -24.16
CA ARG A 251 -11.49 -32.01 -24.11
C ARG A 251 -12.87 -31.37 -24.22
N LEU A 252 -13.67 -31.48 -23.15
CA LEU A 252 -14.80 -30.58 -22.95
C LEU A 252 -14.19 -29.26 -22.51
N ALA A 253 -14.41 -28.24 -23.34
CA ALA A 253 -14.32 -26.86 -22.90
C ALA A 253 -15.05 -26.78 -21.55
N LEU A 254 -14.33 -26.40 -20.49
CA LEU A 254 -14.98 -26.02 -19.25
C LEU A 254 -15.76 -24.74 -19.57
N ASP A 255 -17.06 -24.93 -19.79
CA ASP A 255 -18.02 -23.94 -20.24
C ASP A 255 -17.92 -22.63 -19.46
N MET A 256 -17.45 -21.59 -20.15
CA MET A 256 -17.98 -20.25 -19.98
C MET A 256 -18.84 -19.95 -21.21
N GLU A 257 -20.14 -20.17 -21.09
CA GLU A 257 -21.14 -19.83 -22.12
C GLU A 257 -21.39 -18.31 -22.29
N GLU A 258 -20.58 -17.42 -21.69
CA GLU A 258 -20.74 -15.97 -21.87
C GLU A 258 -19.47 -15.34 -22.47
N ASN A 259 -19.35 -15.42 -23.80
CA ASN A 259 -18.33 -14.68 -24.54
C ASN A 259 -18.56 -13.16 -24.35
N PRO A 260 -17.56 -12.37 -23.92
CA PRO A 260 -17.71 -10.92 -23.76
C PRO A 260 -18.20 -10.18 -25.01
N GLU A 261 -17.92 -10.70 -26.20
CA GLU A 261 -18.46 -10.16 -27.46
C GLU A 261 -19.98 -10.35 -27.56
N VAL A 262 -20.49 -11.50 -27.10
CA VAL A 262 -21.92 -11.79 -27.00
C VAL A 262 -22.57 -10.87 -25.96
N LEU A 263 -21.92 -10.67 -24.81
CA LEU A 263 -22.39 -9.71 -23.79
C LEU A 263 -22.48 -8.30 -24.37
N CYS A 264 -21.48 -7.84 -25.12
CA CYS A 264 -21.54 -6.53 -25.76
C CYS A 264 -22.69 -6.42 -26.77
N SER A 265 -22.93 -7.45 -27.58
CA SER A 265 -24.01 -7.47 -28.57
C SER A 265 -25.42 -7.49 -27.96
N GLU A 266 -25.59 -8.17 -26.82
CA GLU A 266 -26.90 -8.28 -26.14
C GLU A 266 -27.26 -7.01 -25.38
N PHE A 267 -26.28 -6.34 -24.76
CA PHE A 267 -26.51 -5.12 -24.00
C PHE A 267 -26.38 -3.85 -24.85
N SER A 268 -25.77 -3.90 -26.04
CA SER A 268 -25.55 -2.73 -26.92
C SER A 268 -26.31 -2.84 -28.23
N SER A 269 -27.27 -1.94 -28.45
CA SER A 269 -28.12 -1.91 -29.64
C SER A 269 -27.46 -1.34 -30.90
N SER A 270 -26.15 -1.05 -30.89
CA SER A 270 -25.50 -0.23 -31.92
C SER A 270 -24.15 -0.72 -32.44
N SER A 271 -23.68 -1.91 -32.05
CA SER A 271 -22.41 -2.46 -32.56
C SER A 271 -22.68 -3.50 -33.64
N SER A 272 -22.12 -3.29 -34.83
CA SER A 272 -22.01 -4.32 -35.86
C SER A 272 -21.24 -5.53 -35.30
N PRO A 273 -21.72 -6.78 -35.52
CA PRO A 273 -21.15 -8.00 -34.92
C PRO A 273 -19.74 -8.37 -35.41
N ALA A 274 -19.05 -7.49 -36.14
CA ALA A 274 -17.79 -7.78 -36.84
C ALA A 274 -16.52 -7.21 -36.17
N ASP A 275 -16.63 -6.23 -35.27
CA ASP A 275 -15.46 -5.66 -34.59
C ASP A 275 -15.19 -6.39 -33.28
N ARG A 276 -14.03 -7.04 -33.17
CA ARG A 276 -13.57 -7.63 -31.90
C ARG A 276 -13.49 -6.53 -30.85
N CYS A 277 -14.03 -6.80 -29.66
CA CYS A 277 -13.89 -5.88 -28.54
C CYS A 277 -12.40 -5.65 -28.24
N PRO A 278 -11.98 -4.43 -27.85
CA PRO A 278 -10.60 -4.18 -27.43
C PRO A 278 -10.18 -5.13 -26.31
N GLU A 279 -8.88 -5.34 -26.22
CA GLU A 279 -8.24 -6.06 -25.13
C GLU A 279 -7.56 -5.02 -24.25
N GLY A 280 -8.11 -4.79 -23.05
CA GLY A 280 -7.51 -3.81 -22.16
C GLY A 280 -6.18 -4.28 -21.59
N GLN A 281 -5.41 -3.34 -21.04
CA GLN A 281 -4.07 -3.61 -20.54
C GLN A 281 -4.02 -3.43 -19.02
N ILE A 282 -3.96 -4.54 -18.30
CA ILE A 282 -3.79 -4.52 -16.85
C ILE A 282 -2.29 -4.52 -16.58
N HIS A 283 -1.79 -3.40 -16.06
CA HIS A 283 -0.38 -3.19 -15.73
C HIS A 283 -0.07 -3.56 -14.28
N SER A 284 -1.04 -3.49 -13.37
CA SER A 284 -0.84 -3.83 -11.96
C SER A 284 -1.92 -4.80 -11.47
N LEU A 285 -1.49 -5.89 -10.85
CA LEU A 285 -2.36 -6.89 -10.26
C LEU A 285 -1.99 -7.14 -8.79
N ASP A 286 -2.94 -6.90 -7.88
CA ASP A 286 -2.90 -7.33 -6.49
C ASP A 286 -3.90 -8.45 -6.27
N PHE A 287 -3.42 -9.65 -5.94
CA PHE A 287 -4.15 -10.89 -6.06
C PHE A 287 -4.02 -11.73 -4.80
N GLU A 288 -5.14 -11.96 -4.11
CA GLU A 288 -5.24 -12.84 -2.94
C GLU A 288 -5.41 -14.30 -3.36
N VAL A 289 -4.31 -15.00 -3.49
CA VAL A 289 -4.21 -16.41 -3.88
C VAL A 289 -4.83 -17.33 -2.81
N SER A 290 -5.74 -18.19 -3.24
CA SER A 290 -6.26 -19.33 -2.47
C SER A 290 -5.40 -20.59 -2.67
N LYS A 291 -5.60 -21.59 -1.80
CA LYS A 291 -4.82 -22.84 -1.83
C LYS A 291 -4.81 -23.49 -3.23
N CYS A 292 -3.62 -23.82 -3.74
CA CYS A 292 -3.39 -24.41 -5.07
C CYS A 292 -3.72 -23.51 -6.28
N GLU A 293 -4.11 -22.25 -6.08
CA GLU A 293 -4.47 -21.33 -7.17
C GLU A 293 -3.24 -20.92 -8.00
N ILE A 294 -2.04 -20.91 -7.38
CA ILE A 294 -0.77 -20.76 -8.10
C ILE A 294 -0.56 -21.90 -9.09
N LEU A 295 -0.78 -23.15 -8.66
CA LEU A 295 -0.58 -24.32 -9.51
C LEU A 295 -1.54 -24.35 -10.70
N THR A 296 -2.80 -23.98 -10.47
CA THR A 296 -3.89 -24.17 -11.43
C THR A 296 -4.06 -22.98 -12.37
N THR A 297 -3.89 -21.75 -11.89
CA THR A 297 -4.31 -20.55 -12.60
C THR A 297 -3.13 -19.63 -12.88
N VAL A 298 -2.45 -19.14 -11.83
CA VAL A 298 -1.35 -18.17 -11.99
C VAL A 298 -0.26 -18.70 -12.92
N SER A 299 0.13 -19.97 -12.77
CA SER A 299 1.15 -20.62 -13.57
C SER A 299 0.87 -20.66 -15.08
N ARG A 300 -0.42 -20.74 -15.46
CA ARG A 300 -0.85 -20.84 -16.86
C ARG A 300 -0.87 -19.47 -17.54
N ILE A 301 -1.21 -18.45 -16.76
CA ILE A 301 -1.49 -17.11 -17.28
C ILE A 301 -0.25 -16.25 -17.31
N LEU A 302 0.52 -16.28 -16.21
CA LEU A 302 1.65 -15.38 -15.98
C LEU A 302 2.66 -15.35 -17.14
N PRO A 303 3.03 -16.47 -17.78
CA PRO A 303 3.97 -16.45 -18.91
C PRO A 303 3.51 -15.64 -20.13
N THR A 304 2.21 -15.35 -20.25
CA THR A 304 1.62 -14.66 -21.41
C THR A 304 1.25 -13.20 -21.15
N TRP A 305 1.39 -12.73 -19.90
CA TRP A 305 0.93 -11.42 -19.46
C TRP A 305 2.01 -10.34 -19.58
N LEU A 306 2.39 -10.03 -20.82
CA LEU A 306 3.58 -9.20 -21.11
C LEU A 306 3.48 -7.74 -20.65
N CYS A 307 2.26 -7.17 -20.62
CA CYS A 307 2.02 -5.80 -20.18
C CYS A 307 1.99 -5.60 -18.65
N LEU A 308 2.15 -6.67 -17.88
CA LEU A 308 2.14 -6.60 -16.42
C LEU A 308 3.45 -5.97 -15.93
N HIS A 309 3.35 -4.86 -15.19
CA HIS A 309 4.45 -4.14 -14.56
C HIS A 309 4.61 -4.49 -13.09
N THR A 310 3.49 -4.77 -12.42
CA THR A 310 3.45 -5.01 -10.97
C THR A 310 2.58 -6.21 -10.64
N LEU A 311 3.12 -7.13 -9.84
CA LEU A 311 2.42 -8.31 -9.34
C LEU A 311 2.56 -8.42 -7.82
N HIS A 312 1.44 -8.34 -7.10
CA HIS A 312 1.36 -8.65 -5.68
C HIS A 312 0.53 -9.92 -5.48
N LEU A 313 1.15 -10.95 -4.91
CA LEU A 313 0.49 -12.19 -4.51
C LEU A 313 0.37 -12.19 -2.99
N HIS A 314 -0.85 -12.01 -2.50
CA HIS A 314 -1.17 -12.20 -1.09
C HIS A 314 -1.78 -13.58 -0.88
N SER A 315 -1.57 -14.20 0.28
CA SER A 315 -2.17 -15.49 0.62
C SER A 315 -2.43 -15.51 2.12
N ASP A 316 -3.60 -16.01 2.53
CA ASP A 316 -3.90 -16.31 3.94
C ASP A 316 -3.28 -17.65 4.39
N TRP A 317 -2.72 -18.41 3.43
CA TRP A 317 -2.13 -19.73 3.65
C TRP A 317 -0.64 -19.71 3.33
N LEU A 318 0.09 -20.64 3.95
CA LEU A 318 1.48 -20.89 3.61
C LEU A 318 1.57 -21.41 2.16
N ILE A 319 2.24 -20.66 1.28
CA ILE A 319 2.52 -21.09 -0.08
C ILE A 319 3.57 -22.19 -0.04
N SER A 320 3.24 -23.36 -0.56
CA SER A 320 4.12 -24.54 -0.52
C SER A 320 5.33 -24.42 -1.46
N GLU A 321 6.39 -25.17 -1.18
CA GLU A 321 7.58 -25.28 -2.04
C GLU A 321 7.23 -25.69 -3.49
N GLN A 322 6.19 -26.53 -3.66
CA GLN A 322 5.73 -26.96 -4.97
C GLN A 322 5.06 -25.81 -5.74
N GLU A 323 4.18 -25.04 -5.08
CA GLU A 323 3.58 -23.83 -5.64
C GLU A 323 4.65 -22.82 -6.04
N MET A 324 5.62 -22.59 -5.17
CA MET A 324 6.72 -21.67 -5.44
C MET A 324 7.59 -22.13 -6.61
N SER A 325 7.88 -23.42 -6.73
CA SER A 325 8.65 -23.96 -7.86
C SER A 325 7.93 -23.73 -9.19
N VAL A 326 6.62 -23.95 -9.22
CA VAL A 326 5.79 -23.70 -10.40
C VAL A 326 5.70 -22.20 -10.72
N LEU A 327 5.57 -21.36 -9.70
CA LEU A 327 5.56 -19.90 -9.86
C LEU A 327 6.89 -19.40 -10.43
N VAL A 328 8.02 -19.84 -9.88
CA VAL A 328 9.37 -19.48 -10.35
C VAL A 328 9.56 -19.89 -11.81
N GLU A 329 9.14 -21.09 -12.21
CA GLU A 329 9.20 -21.52 -13.61
C GLU A 329 8.31 -20.67 -14.52
N SER A 330 7.15 -20.24 -14.04
CA SER A 330 6.23 -19.37 -14.78
C SER A 330 6.78 -17.96 -14.96
N LEU A 331 7.39 -17.41 -13.91
CA LEU A 331 8.14 -16.15 -13.94
C LEU A 331 9.31 -16.25 -14.91
N ARG A 332 10.10 -17.33 -14.84
CA ARG A 332 11.23 -17.55 -15.76
C ARG A 332 10.77 -17.48 -17.21
N ARG A 333 9.65 -18.12 -17.56
CA ARG A 333 9.07 -18.06 -18.92
C ARG A 333 8.64 -16.65 -19.31
N LEU A 334 8.04 -15.90 -18.38
CA LEU A 334 7.67 -14.51 -18.62
C LEU A 334 8.91 -13.64 -18.89
N PHE A 335 9.95 -13.72 -18.05
CA PHE A 335 11.19 -12.94 -18.19
C PHE A 335 12.07 -13.36 -19.37
N LEU A 336 11.92 -14.58 -19.91
CA LEU A 336 12.54 -14.98 -21.17
C LEU A 336 11.93 -14.27 -22.38
N ASN A 337 10.72 -13.70 -22.25
CA ASN A 337 10.11 -12.93 -23.31
C ASN A 337 10.64 -11.48 -23.27
N PRO A 338 11.19 -10.94 -24.38
CA PRO A 338 11.71 -9.57 -24.42
C PRO A 338 10.64 -8.50 -24.23
N GLY A 339 9.36 -8.83 -24.44
CA GLY A 339 8.22 -7.94 -24.17
C GLY A 339 7.80 -7.88 -22.70
N CYS A 340 8.46 -8.61 -21.79
CA CYS A 340 8.16 -8.57 -20.37
C CYS A 340 8.39 -7.17 -19.79
N SER A 341 7.34 -6.61 -19.17
CA SER A 341 7.38 -5.30 -18.51
C SER A 341 7.43 -5.39 -16.98
N LEU A 342 7.48 -6.61 -16.42
CA LEU A 342 7.37 -6.84 -14.98
C LEU A 342 8.61 -6.33 -14.25
N THR A 343 8.40 -5.34 -13.37
CA THR A 343 9.47 -4.67 -12.62
C THR A 343 9.30 -4.79 -11.11
N ASP A 344 8.06 -4.98 -10.64
CA ASP A 344 7.70 -5.07 -9.23
C ASP A 344 7.03 -6.41 -8.91
N LEU A 345 7.61 -7.15 -7.96
CA LEU A 345 7.07 -8.43 -7.50
C LEU A 345 6.98 -8.47 -5.97
N SER A 346 5.81 -8.83 -5.45
CA SER A 346 5.57 -9.04 -4.03
C SER A 346 4.90 -10.38 -3.80
N ILE A 347 5.39 -11.17 -2.85
CA ILE A 347 4.80 -12.48 -2.51
C ILE A 347 4.76 -12.62 -0.98
N SER A 348 3.59 -12.89 -0.42
CA SER A 348 3.42 -13.12 1.02
C SER A 348 3.42 -14.59 1.42
N HIS A 349 3.74 -14.90 2.68
CA HIS A 349 3.61 -16.23 3.29
C HIS A 349 4.30 -17.36 2.51
N VAL A 350 5.52 -17.12 2.04
CA VAL A 350 6.35 -18.11 1.33
C VAL A 350 6.92 -19.13 2.31
N SER A 351 6.78 -20.43 2.03
CA SER A 351 7.46 -21.46 2.82
C SER A 351 8.96 -21.42 2.57
N GLY A 352 9.77 -21.10 3.58
CA GLY A 352 11.23 -21.18 3.49
C GLY A 352 11.92 -20.08 2.65
N HIS A 353 13.24 -19.97 2.80
CA HIS A 353 14.08 -18.90 2.24
C HIS A 353 14.75 -19.26 0.90
N THR A 354 14.76 -20.54 0.53
CA THR A 354 15.41 -21.05 -0.70
C THR A 354 14.84 -20.42 -1.97
N HIS A 355 13.59 -19.94 -1.92
CA HIS A 355 12.91 -19.33 -3.05
C HIS A 355 13.40 -17.93 -3.41
N LEU A 356 14.01 -17.17 -2.48
CA LEU A 356 14.57 -15.85 -2.79
C LEU A 356 15.57 -15.92 -3.95
N ILE A 357 16.54 -16.83 -3.84
CA ILE A 357 17.53 -17.08 -4.90
C ILE A 357 16.86 -17.54 -6.18
N SER A 358 15.91 -18.46 -6.07
CA SER A 358 15.23 -19.06 -7.22
C SER A 358 14.46 -18.02 -8.03
N ILE A 359 13.79 -17.08 -7.35
CA ILE A 359 13.10 -15.95 -7.98
C ILE A 359 14.10 -15.02 -8.67
N LEU A 360 15.16 -14.59 -7.98
CA LEU A 360 16.14 -13.65 -8.53
C LEU A 360 16.86 -14.21 -9.76
N ARG A 361 17.13 -15.52 -9.78
CA ARG A 361 17.66 -16.22 -10.96
C ARG A 361 16.69 -16.22 -12.14
N ALA A 362 15.40 -16.37 -11.86
CA ALA A 362 14.37 -16.35 -12.89
C ALA A 362 14.11 -14.93 -13.43
N CYS A 363 14.35 -13.88 -12.63
CA CYS A 363 13.88 -12.52 -12.86
C CYS A 363 15.02 -11.49 -12.83
N LEU A 364 15.97 -11.55 -13.78
CA LEU A 364 17.19 -10.73 -13.73
C LEU A 364 16.96 -9.21 -13.92
N THR A 365 15.90 -8.82 -14.64
CA THR A 365 15.55 -7.42 -14.90
C THR A 365 14.60 -6.83 -13.84
N LEU A 366 14.23 -7.62 -12.82
CA LEU A 366 13.35 -7.18 -11.75
C LEU A 366 14.01 -6.03 -10.95
N LYS A 367 13.24 -4.98 -10.69
CA LYS A 367 13.70 -3.79 -9.96
C LYS A 367 13.34 -3.85 -8.48
N ASN A 368 12.15 -4.30 -8.16
CA ASN A 368 11.62 -4.28 -6.80
C ASN A 368 11.12 -5.68 -6.41
N LEU A 369 11.63 -6.20 -5.30
CA LEU A 369 11.23 -7.49 -4.74
C LEU A 369 10.81 -7.33 -3.27
N CYS A 370 9.61 -7.79 -2.94
CA CYS A 370 9.11 -7.90 -1.57
C CYS A 370 8.72 -9.36 -1.26
N LEU A 371 9.35 -9.96 -0.26
CA LEU A 371 9.03 -11.32 0.17
C LEU A 371 8.71 -11.35 1.65
N GLU A 372 7.62 -12.02 2.01
CA GLU A 372 7.33 -12.41 3.39
C GLU A 372 7.52 -13.92 3.53
N ILE A 373 8.49 -14.31 4.34
CA ILE A 373 8.97 -15.68 4.45
C ILE A 373 8.57 -16.23 5.81
N CYS A 374 7.83 -17.33 5.78
CA CYS A 374 7.47 -18.10 6.95
C CYS A 374 8.50 -19.23 7.15
N PRO A 375 9.36 -19.15 8.17
CA PRO A 375 10.30 -20.22 8.47
C PRO A 375 9.55 -21.48 8.91
N PRO A 376 10.00 -22.69 8.54
CA PRO A 376 9.36 -23.92 8.99
C PRO A 376 9.54 -24.10 10.50
N ALA A 377 8.51 -24.64 11.16
CA ALA A 377 8.48 -24.83 12.63
C ALA A 377 9.63 -25.72 13.16
N VAL A 378 10.22 -26.57 12.30
CA VAL A 378 11.30 -27.49 12.67
C VAL A 378 12.57 -27.14 11.90
N ARG A 379 13.63 -26.73 12.62
CA ARG A 379 14.96 -26.37 12.04
C ARG A 379 15.63 -27.46 11.22
N ASN A 380 15.23 -28.72 11.39
CA ASN A 380 15.83 -29.86 10.68
C ASN A 380 15.27 -30.08 9.26
N THR A 381 14.29 -29.27 8.84
CA THR A 381 13.70 -29.33 7.48
C THR A 381 14.33 -28.33 6.51
N TRP A 382 15.33 -27.56 6.97
CA TRP A 382 15.99 -26.55 6.17
C TRP A 382 16.87 -27.26 5.14
N ARG A 383 16.45 -27.21 3.88
CA ARG A 383 17.24 -27.75 2.78
C ARG A 383 18.56 -26.97 2.65
N PRO A 384 19.64 -27.63 2.21
CA PRO A 384 20.88 -26.94 1.89
C PRO A 384 20.62 -25.85 0.86
N GLN A 385 21.18 -24.67 1.13
CA GLN A 385 20.93 -23.49 0.31
C GLN A 385 21.46 -23.69 -1.12
N PRO A 386 20.70 -23.27 -2.14
CA PRO A 386 21.26 -23.13 -3.46
C PRO A 386 22.41 -22.13 -3.39
N ARG A 387 23.62 -22.52 -3.82
CA ARG A 387 24.71 -21.54 -3.96
C ARG A 387 24.32 -20.58 -5.06
N PHE A 388 24.27 -19.28 -4.77
CA PHE A 388 24.17 -18.25 -5.79
C PHE A 388 25.56 -18.05 -6.38
N THR A 389 25.86 -18.76 -7.48
CA THR A 389 27.17 -18.76 -8.15
C THR A 389 27.15 -17.97 -9.46
N GLU A 390 26.12 -17.18 -9.71
CA GLU A 390 25.97 -16.45 -10.97
C GLU A 390 26.70 -15.11 -10.90
N ASN A 391 27.70 -14.93 -11.76
CA ASN A 391 28.39 -13.65 -12.02
C ASN A 391 27.52 -12.65 -12.78
N ARG A 392 26.19 -12.72 -12.65
CA ARG A 392 25.27 -11.84 -13.37
C ARG A 392 24.75 -10.77 -12.42
N GLU A 393 24.91 -9.52 -12.84
CA GLU A 393 24.38 -8.37 -12.12
C GLU A 393 22.85 -8.32 -12.24
N LEU A 394 22.20 -8.20 -11.10
CA LEU A 394 20.77 -7.98 -10.96
C LEU A 394 20.46 -6.49 -11.17
N CYS A 395 19.32 -6.20 -11.81
CA CYS A 395 18.82 -4.82 -11.94
C CYS A 395 18.06 -4.34 -10.68
N LEU A 396 18.22 -5.04 -9.56
CA LEU A 396 17.46 -4.82 -8.34
C LEU A 396 17.81 -3.47 -7.70
N GLU A 397 16.78 -2.63 -7.56
CA GLU A 397 16.83 -1.31 -6.95
C GLU A 397 16.32 -1.35 -5.50
N LYS A 398 15.29 -2.17 -5.21
CA LYS A 398 14.70 -2.31 -3.87
C LYS A 398 14.50 -3.76 -3.48
N LEU A 399 14.93 -4.11 -2.27
CA LEU A 399 14.74 -5.43 -1.67
C LEU A 399 14.08 -5.29 -0.30
N THR A 400 12.91 -5.91 -0.14
CA THR A 400 12.22 -6.05 1.15
C THR A 400 12.06 -7.53 1.47
N VAL A 401 12.55 -7.96 2.63
CA VAL A 401 12.38 -9.33 3.11
C VAL A 401 11.93 -9.31 4.56
N ARG A 402 10.75 -9.88 4.81
CA ARG A 402 10.15 -9.98 6.14
C ARG A 402 10.09 -11.43 6.54
N SER A 403 10.40 -11.72 7.80
CA SER A 403 10.20 -13.03 8.37
C SER A 403 9.19 -12.97 9.51
N THR A 404 8.29 -13.95 9.56
CA THR A 404 7.30 -14.10 10.64
C THR A 404 7.87 -14.81 11.88
N GLY A 405 9.14 -15.23 11.83
CA GLY A 405 9.87 -15.83 12.94
C GLY A 405 11.39 -15.73 12.76
N PRO A 406 12.18 -16.09 13.78
CA PRO A 406 13.62 -15.95 13.74
C PRO A 406 14.22 -16.82 12.63
N MET A 407 14.85 -16.16 11.67
CA MET A 407 15.37 -16.81 10.48
C MET A 407 16.81 -16.35 10.20
N THR A 408 17.72 -17.32 10.04
CA THR A 408 19.09 -17.06 9.57
C THR A 408 19.18 -17.40 8.10
N VAL A 409 19.46 -16.41 7.26
CA VAL A 409 19.56 -16.61 5.80
C VAL A 409 20.96 -16.23 5.34
N THR A 410 21.79 -17.24 5.15
CA THR A 410 23.14 -17.05 4.59
C THR A 410 23.14 -16.66 3.11
N CYS A 411 22.02 -16.79 2.39
CA CYS A 411 21.93 -16.42 0.98
C CYS A 411 21.75 -14.92 0.68
N PHE A 412 21.63 -14.07 1.70
CA PHE A 412 21.57 -12.61 1.46
C PHE A 412 22.89 -12.03 0.95
N LEU A 413 24.04 -12.49 1.47
CA LEU A 413 25.33 -11.90 1.08
C LEU A 413 25.61 -12.04 -0.43
N PRO A 414 25.42 -13.21 -1.06
CA PRO A 414 25.57 -13.33 -2.51
C PRO A 414 24.60 -12.44 -3.31
N VAL A 415 23.36 -12.29 -2.84
CA VAL A 415 22.36 -11.44 -3.49
C VAL A 415 22.79 -9.96 -3.45
N LEU A 416 23.24 -9.49 -2.29
CA LEU A 416 23.73 -8.12 -2.12
C LEU A 416 24.94 -7.83 -3.01
N LYS A 417 25.89 -8.79 -3.10
CA LYS A 417 27.04 -8.71 -4.01
C LYS A 417 26.66 -8.64 -5.48
N SER A 418 25.53 -9.25 -5.84
CA SER A 418 25.06 -9.32 -7.23
C SER A 418 24.11 -8.18 -7.59
N ALA A 419 23.78 -7.26 -6.67
CA ALA A 419 22.82 -6.18 -6.86
C ALA A 419 23.45 -4.79 -6.64
N PRO A 420 24.38 -4.34 -7.51
CA PRO A 420 25.12 -3.09 -7.29
C PRO A 420 24.23 -1.83 -7.34
N LYS A 421 23.06 -1.91 -7.98
CA LYS A 421 22.10 -0.79 -8.14
C LYS A 421 21.13 -0.64 -6.96
N LEU A 422 21.29 -1.44 -5.90
CA LEU A 422 20.40 -1.44 -4.75
C LEU A 422 20.43 -0.07 -4.04
N ASN A 423 19.28 0.60 -4.00
CA ASN A 423 19.09 1.90 -3.36
C ASN A 423 18.28 1.80 -2.06
N SER A 424 17.47 0.76 -1.88
CA SER A 424 16.65 0.55 -0.69
C SER A 424 16.70 -0.90 -0.23
N LEU A 425 17.02 -1.09 1.04
CA LEU A 425 17.04 -2.40 1.70
C LEU A 425 16.18 -2.37 2.95
N HIS A 426 15.25 -3.32 3.07
CA HIS A 426 14.40 -3.47 4.24
C HIS A 426 14.34 -4.93 4.69
N PHE A 427 14.86 -5.22 5.88
CA PHE A 427 14.77 -6.53 6.51
C PHE A 427 14.01 -6.50 7.84
N THR A 428 13.16 -7.50 8.06
CA THR A 428 12.40 -7.67 9.31
C THR A 428 12.55 -9.10 9.84
N GLY A 429 12.85 -9.28 11.13
CA GLY A 429 12.84 -10.60 11.78
C GLY A 429 13.98 -11.55 11.38
N ILE A 430 15.10 -11.02 10.87
CA ILE A 430 16.19 -11.79 10.26
C ILE A 430 17.47 -11.72 11.10
N HIS A 431 18.17 -12.85 11.27
CA HIS A 431 19.52 -12.86 11.81
C HIS A 431 20.57 -12.50 10.75
N LEU A 432 21.30 -11.42 11.02
CA LEU A 432 22.37 -10.92 10.16
C LEU A 432 23.71 -11.58 10.52
N SER A 433 24.51 -11.91 9.51
CA SER A 433 25.89 -12.33 9.71
C SER A 433 26.81 -11.14 9.99
N GLN A 434 27.98 -11.37 10.58
CA GLN A 434 28.98 -10.32 10.81
C GLN A 434 29.46 -9.66 9.50
N GLN A 435 29.45 -10.41 8.39
CA GLN A 435 29.87 -9.89 7.08
C GLN A 435 28.81 -9.01 6.40
N PHE A 436 27.62 -8.84 6.98
CA PHE A 436 26.51 -8.13 6.36
C PHE A 436 26.86 -6.67 6.04
N PHE A 437 27.22 -5.88 7.05
CA PHE A 437 27.58 -4.47 6.88
C PHE A 437 28.81 -4.30 6.00
N HIS A 438 29.83 -5.14 6.15
CA HIS A 438 31.00 -5.14 5.28
C HIS A 438 30.64 -5.38 3.80
N THR A 439 29.71 -6.31 3.55
CA THR A 439 29.22 -6.59 2.19
C THR A 439 28.44 -5.41 1.62
N LEU A 440 27.60 -4.75 2.43
CA LEU A 440 26.88 -3.54 2.00
C LEU A 440 27.85 -2.41 1.63
N THR A 441 28.84 -2.13 2.47
CA THR A 441 29.85 -1.10 2.21
C THR A 441 30.59 -1.36 0.89
N GLY A 442 30.98 -2.62 0.63
CA GLY A 442 31.74 -2.97 -0.56
C GLY A 442 30.91 -3.10 -1.84
N SER A 443 29.66 -3.57 -1.75
CA SER A 443 28.88 -4.00 -2.92
C SER A 443 27.74 -3.06 -3.29
N ASN A 444 27.27 -2.23 -2.35
CA ASN A 444 26.07 -1.40 -2.52
C ASN A 444 26.35 0.08 -2.17
N PRO A 445 27.30 0.74 -2.87
CA PRO A 445 27.70 2.11 -2.55
C PRO A 445 26.61 3.16 -2.81
N SER A 446 25.56 2.81 -3.59
CA SER A 446 24.44 3.70 -3.90
C SER A 446 23.25 3.54 -2.95
N LEU A 447 23.42 2.82 -1.83
CA LEU A 447 22.33 2.57 -0.88
C LEU A 447 21.92 3.87 -0.17
N LYS A 448 20.66 4.26 -0.37
CA LYS A 448 20.05 5.48 0.19
C LYS A 448 19.15 5.20 1.38
N VAL A 449 18.52 4.02 1.43
CA VAL A 449 17.55 3.66 2.47
C VAL A 449 17.93 2.31 3.06
N LEU A 450 18.16 2.29 4.38
CA LEU A 450 18.37 1.07 5.14
C LEU A 450 17.36 0.97 6.28
N LYS A 451 16.53 -0.08 6.26
CA LYS A 451 15.54 -0.37 7.30
C LYS A 451 15.77 -1.77 7.86
N LEU A 452 16.06 -1.86 9.15
CA LEU A 452 16.17 -3.09 9.89
C LEU A 452 15.15 -3.03 11.03
N GLU A 453 14.27 -4.04 11.10
CA GLU A 453 13.19 -4.09 12.10
C GLU A 453 13.16 -5.46 12.79
N ASP A 454 13.04 -5.52 14.12
CA ASP A 454 13.06 -6.78 14.88
C ASP A 454 14.31 -7.65 14.54
N ILE A 455 15.49 -7.03 14.57
CA ILE A 455 16.77 -7.67 14.27
C ILE A 455 17.74 -7.37 15.40
N ASN A 456 18.31 -8.41 16.02
CA ASN A 456 19.32 -8.20 17.05
C ASN A 456 20.63 -7.66 16.46
N LEU A 457 20.93 -6.39 16.71
CA LEU A 457 22.15 -5.68 16.29
C LEU A 457 23.15 -5.46 17.44
N SER A 458 22.94 -6.05 18.60
CA SER A 458 23.79 -5.84 19.79
C SER A 458 25.24 -6.31 19.62
N ASP A 459 25.53 -7.16 18.63
CA ASP A 459 26.87 -7.69 18.33
C ASP A 459 27.53 -7.03 17.11
N HIS A 460 26.89 -6.03 16.50
CA HIS A 460 27.33 -5.45 15.21
C HIS A 460 27.81 -4.01 15.33
N HIS A 461 28.17 -3.54 16.53
CA HIS A 461 28.48 -2.14 16.79
C HIS A 461 29.62 -1.62 15.92
N GLN A 462 30.74 -2.33 15.86
CA GLN A 462 31.92 -1.91 15.11
C GLN A 462 31.62 -1.89 13.60
N GLU A 463 30.90 -2.90 13.12
CA GLU A 463 30.54 -3.05 11.71
C GLU A 463 29.53 -1.98 11.28
N ILE A 464 28.59 -1.59 12.15
CA ILE A 464 27.67 -0.47 11.92
C ILE A 464 28.47 0.83 11.78
N LEU A 465 29.40 1.11 12.69
CA LEU A 465 30.20 2.34 12.65
C LEU A 465 31.02 2.44 11.35
N GLN A 466 31.73 1.35 10.99
CA GLN A 466 32.50 1.29 9.74
C GLN A 466 31.64 1.46 8.48
N PHE A 467 30.42 0.91 8.49
CA PHE A 467 29.47 1.09 7.40
C PHE A 467 29.01 2.55 7.28
N LEU A 468 28.70 3.20 8.40
CA LEU A 468 28.22 4.58 8.42
C LEU A 468 29.29 5.59 7.94
N GLU A 469 30.56 5.36 8.24
CA GLU A 469 31.67 6.23 7.81
C GLU A 469 31.74 6.47 6.30
N HIS A 470 31.34 5.47 5.50
CA HIS A 470 31.44 5.50 4.03
C HIS A 470 30.07 5.59 3.35
N SER A 471 29.04 5.92 4.12
CA SER A 471 27.65 5.82 3.68
C SER A 471 27.13 7.10 3.01
N VAL A 472 26.22 6.93 2.04
CA VAL A 472 25.44 8.02 1.41
C VAL A 472 23.95 7.93 1.74
N LEU A 473 23.61 7.30 2.87
CA LEU A 473 22.22 7.11 3.30
C LEU A 473 21.47 8.45 3.42
N GLU A 474 20.23 8.42 2.98
CA GLU A 474 19.21 9.47 3.15
C GLU A 474 18.25 9.10 4.29
N GLU A 475 18.01 7.80 4.52
CA GLU A 475 17.16 7.27 5.59
C GLU A 475 17.79 6.04 6.27
N LEU A 476 17.88 6.08 7.60
CA LEU A 476 18.29 4.97 8.45
C LEU A 476 17.19 4.64 9.46
N CYS A 477 16.70 3.41 9.45
CA CYS A 477 15.71 2.90 10.40
C CYS A 477 16.23 1.64 11.09
N PHE A 478 16.43 1.72 12.39
CA PHE A 478 16.64 0.58 13.28
C PHE A 478 15.48 0.54 14.27
N ARG A 479 14.47 -0.30 14.01
CA ARG A 479 13.28 -0.44 14.87
C ARG A 479 13.37 -1.75 15.64
N ASP A 480 13.24 -1.68 16.96
CA ASP A 480 13.34 -2.88 17.83
C ASP A 480 14.59 -3.72 17.52
N CYS A 481 15.74 -3.06 17.40
CA CYS A 481 16.98 -3.71 16.98
C CYS A 481 17.88 -4.12 18.16
N ARG A 482 17.41 -3.97 19.39
CA ARG A 482 18.16 -4.29 20.62
C ARG A 482 19.58 -3.69 20.65
N LEU A 483 19.74 -2.50 20.06
CA LEU A 483 21.05 -1.88 19.81
C LEU A 483 21.93 -1.79 21.05
N LEU A 484 21.34 -1.62 22.23
CA LEU A 484 22.06 -1.33 23.47
C LEU A 484 22.09 -2.50 24.46
N ASP A 485 21.53 -3.66 24.13
CA ASP A 485 21.34 -4.76 25.09
C ASP A 485 22.66 -5.34 25.61
N LYS A 486 23.74 -5.27 24.82
CA LYS A 486 25.09 -5.75 25.19
C LYS A 486 26.07 -4.65 25.60
N CYS A 487 25.64 -3.39 25.61
CA CYS A 487 26.49 -2.28 26.03
C CYS A 487 26.59 -2.24 27.56
N ALA A 488 27.79 -2.43 28.12
CA ALA A 488 28.04 -2.20 29.55
C ALA A 488 27.74 -0.74 29.94
N VAL A 489 28.18 0.20 29.10
CA VAL A 489 27.83 1.62 29.17
C VAL A 489 27.23 2.04 27.84
N LYS A 490 25.94 2.37 27.82
CA LYS A 490 25.19 2.73 26.60
C LYS A 490 25.83 3.88 25.80
N LYS A 491 26.53 4.80 26.48
CA LYS A 491 27.21 5.95 25.87
C LYS A 491 28.38 5.55 24.97
N ASP A 492 29.04 4.43 25.27
CA ASP A 492 30.25 3.99 24.56
C ASP A 492 29.97 3.68 23.09
N PHE A 493 28.76 3.21 22.78
CA PHE A 493 28.31 3.02 21.39
C PHE A 493 27.62 4.27 20.84
N LEU A 494 26.72 4.89 21.62
CA LEU A 494 25.89 5.99 21.11
C LEU A 494 26.69 7.24 20.72
N LEU A 495 27.77 7.56 21.43
CA LEU A 495 28.60 8.71 21.09
C LEU A 495 29.32 8.53 19.74
N PRO A 496 30.08 7.43 19.50
CA PRO A 496 30.61 7.12 18.18
C PRO A 496 29.52 7.04 17.11
N PHE A 497 28.36 6.45 17.42
CA PHE A 497 27.25 6.34 16.49
C PHE A 497 26.72 7.71 16.06
N VAL A 498 26.52 8.64 17.00
CA VAL A 498 26.08 10.01 16.72
C VAL A 498 27.13 10.77 15.88
N GLU A 499 28.41 10.62 16.18
CA GLU A 499 29.48 11.25 15.39
C GLU A 499 29.56 10.67 13.96
N ALA A 500 29.40 9.35 13.79
CA ALA A 500 29.33 8.72 12.48
C ALA A 500 28.13 9.25 11.67
N LEU A 501 26.95 9.38 12.29
CA LEU A 501 25.76 9.95 11.65
C LEU A 501 25.92 11.42 11.25
N LYS A 502 26.66 12.22 12.04
CA LYS A 502 27.00 13.62 11.68
C LYS A 502 27.88 13.68 10.43
N GLY A 503 28.71 12.67 10.20
CA GLY A 503 29.52 12.53 8.99
C GLY A 503 28.69 12.36 7.71
N ILE A 504 27.48 11.81 7.81
CA ILE A 504 26.63 11.51 6.65
C ILE A 504 25.81 12.74 6.25
N SER A 505 26.34 13.53 5.32
CA SER A 505 25.72 14.78 4.88
C SER A 505 24.38 14.63 4.13
N SER A 506 24.11 13.45 3.57
CA SER A 506 22.87 13.11 2.86
C SER A 506 21.72 12.71 3.79
N LEU A 507 22.01 12.34 5.04
CA LEU A 507 21.01 11.77 5.95
C LEU A 507 19.95 12.81 6.34
N ARG A 508 18.67 12.43 6.22
CA ARG A 508 17.51 13.28 6.55
C ARG A 508 16.59 12.64 7.58
N THR A 509 16.48 11.32 7.58
CA THR A 509 15.58 10.58 8.45
C THR A 509 16.34 9.55 9.27
N LEU A 510 16.18 9.63 10.60
CA LEU A 510 16.70 8.66 11.56
C LEU A 510 15.53 8.10 12.37
N MET A 511 15.39 6.77 12.40
CA MET A 511 14.35 6.11 13.18
C MET A 511 14.99 5.09 14.11
N LEU A 512 14.82 5.28 15.42
CA LEU A 512 15.39 4.45 16.48
C LEU A 512 14.29 3.96 17.44
N ALA A 513 13.08 3.80 16.94
CA ALA A 513 11.93 3.37 17.74
C ALA A 513 12.17 2.01 18.41
N GLN A 514 11.64 1.82 19.63
CA GLN A 514 11.64 0.54 20.34
C GLN A 514 13.04 -0.03 20.69
N ASN A 515 14.08 0.79 20.81
CA ASN A 515 15.43 0.34 21.18
C ASN A 515 15.76 0.48 22.68
N ARG A 516 14.77 0.80 23.53
CA ARG A 516 14.94 0.96 24.99
C ARG A 516 16.06 1.94 25.35
N LEU A 517 16.14 3.05 24.61
CA LEU A 517 17.18 4.07 24.81
C LEU A 517 17.14 4.68 26.23
N ALA A 518 15.95 4.92 26.79
CA ALA A 518 15.72 5.58 28.08
C ALA A 518 16.58 6.87 28.21
N THR A 519 17.28 7.05 29.34
CA THR A 519 18.22 8.17 29.59
C THR A 519 19.23 8.40 28.47
N SER A 520 19.61 7.36 27.73
CA SER A 520 20.63 7.51 26.68
C SER A 520 20.11 8.20 25.40
N ALA A 521 18.79 8.40 25.29
CA ALA A 521 18.20 9.21 24.23
C ALA A 521 18.71 10.67 24.23
N ILE A 522 19.17 11.17 25.38
CA ILE A 522 19.76 12.50 25.53
C ILE A 522 20.97 12.68 24.60
N GLU A 523 21.76 11.62 24.39
CA GLU A 523 22.95 11.67 23.53
C GLU A 523 22.59 11.93 22.05
N ILE A 524 21.37 11.59 21.62
CA ILE A 524 20.88 11.87 20.27
C ILE A 524 20.79 13.38 20.00
N ALA A 525 20.60 14.22 21.03
CA ALA A 525 20.61 15.67 20.86
C ALA A 525 21.96 16.18 20.31
N LYS A 526 23.05 15.46 20.59
CA LYS A 526 24.41 15.82 20.12
C LYS A 526 24.57 15.74 18.61
N LEU A 527 23.64 15.12 17.88
CA LEU A 527 23.57 15.20 16.41
C LEU A 527 23.62 16.65 15.91
N PHE A 528 23.07 17.59 16.68
CA PHE A 528 23.00 19.01 16.30
C PHE A 528 24.09 19.87 16.92
N SER A 529 25.04 19.26 17.63
CA SER A 529 26.12 19.95 18.34
C SER A 529 27.43 20.04 17.53
N GLY A 530 28.29 20.99 17.91
CA GLY A 530 29.66 21.14 17.38
C GLY A 530 29.74 21.84 16.02
N CYS A 531 30.94 21.81 15.41
CA CYS A 531 31.26 22.55 14.19
C CYS A 531 30.62 21.97 12.91
N ARG A 532 30.11 20.74 12.97
CA ARG A 532 29.47 20.04 11.85
C ARG A 532 28.16 19.41 12.34
N PRO A 533 27.10 20.22 12.55
CA PRO A 533 25.80 19.69 12.94
C PRO A 533 25.18 18.86 11.81
N SER A 534 24.42 17.83 12.19
CA SER A 534 23.72 16.97 11.25
C SER A 534 22.61 17.72 10.50
N LYS A 535 22.30 17.25 9.28
CA LYS A 535 21.21 17.75 8.43
C LYS A 535 19.91 16.94 8.58
N ILE A 536 19.82 16.09 9.60
CA ILE A 536 18.63 15.29 9.88
C ILE A 536 17.44 16.21 10.20
N THR A 537 16.33 15.99 9.52
CA THR A 537 15.07 16.75 9.67
C THR A 537 13.97 15.92 10.33
N ARG A 538 14.13 14.60 10.44
CA ARG A 538 13.18 13.69 11.09
C ARG A 538 13.91 12.72 12.01
N VAL A 539 13.52 12.69 13.28
CA VAL A 539 14.01 11.75 14.28
C VAL A 539 12.81 11.05 14.94
N ASP A 540 12.75 9.71 14.85
CA ASP A 540 11.76 8.89 15.55
C ASP A 540 12.39 8.23 16.78
N LEU A 541 11.96 8.66 17.96
CA LEU A 541 12.32 8.11 19.28
C LEU A 541 11.10 7.50 19.98
N SER A 542 10.06 7.12 19.23
CA SER A 542 8.87 6.49 19.77
C SER A 542 9.19 5.18 20.53
N SER A 543 8.41 4.89 21.57
CA SER A 543 8.52 3.65 22.35
C SER A 543 9.92 3.35 22.90
N ASN A 544 10.67 4.35 23.36
CA ASN A 544 12.02 4.19 23.90
C ASN A 544 12.11 4.29 25.43
N PHE A 545 10.96 4.36 26.10
CA PHE A 545 10.87 4.48 27.56
C PHE A 545 11.49 5.77 28.11
N ILE A 546 11.42 6.86 27.34
CA ILE A 546 11.97 8.17 27.73
C ILE A 546 11.05 8.80 28.79
N LEU A 547 11.64 9.21 29.91
CA LEU A 547 10.95 9.88 31.02
C LEU A 547 10.90 11.40 30.84
N PRO A 548 9.95 12.11 31.48
CA PRO A 548 9.86 13.57 31.39
C PRO A 548 11.15 14.34 31.72
N ALA A 549 11.89 13.92 32.75
CA ALA A 549 13.16 14.54 33.14
C ALA A 549 14.23 14.41 32.06
N GLU A 550 14.35 13.24 31.45
CA GLU A 550 15.28 12.96 30.35
C GLU A 550 14.91 13.77 29.10
N LEU A 551 13.60 13.89 28.81
CA LEU A 551 13.11 14.73 27.73
C LEU A 551 13.40 16.23 27.98
N LEU A 552 13.30 16.68 29.23
CA LEU A 552 13.64 18.06 29.59
C LEU A 552 15.13 18.34 29.37
N GLU A 553 16.01 17.43 29.76
CA GLU A 553 17.45 17.54 29.51
C GLU A 553 17.74 17.56 28.00
N PHE A 554 17.13 16.64 27.23
CA PHE A 554 17.22 16.64 25.77
C PHE A 554 16.76 17.98 25.16
N ALA A 555 15.69 18.57 25.68
CA ALA A 555 15.18 19.86 25.24
C ALA A 555 16.15 21.02 25.54
N GLN A 556 16.78 21.02 26.72
CA GLN A 556 17.80 22.01 27.09
C GLN A 556 19.03 21.94 26.20
N LEU A 557 19.45 20.72 25.83
CA LEU A 557 20.54 20.52 24.88
C LEU A 557 20.18 21.06 23.49
N LEU A 558 18.98 20.76 22.97
CA LEU A 558 18.54 21.30 21.68
C LEU A 558 18.40 22.82 21.67
N GLU A 559 17.97 23.43 22.77
CA GLU A 559 17.93 24.89 22.93
C GLU A 559 19.33 25.53 22.82
N THR A 560 20.35 24.81 23.30
CA THR A 560 21.76 25.21 23.21
C THR A 560 22.32 24.99 21.80
N TYR A 561 22.04 23.84 21.19
CA TYR A 561 22.61 23.44 19.90
C TYR A 561 21.93 24.10 18.71
N ARG A 562 20.64 24.40 18.81
CA ARG A 562 19.80 25.08 17.80
C ARG A 562 19.90 24.42 16.41
N PRO A 563 19.08 23.38 16.14
CA PRO A 563 19.01 22.75 14.83
C PRO A 563 18.83 23.77 13.70
N VAL A 564 19.59 23.61 12.61
CA VAL A 564 19.58 24.52 11.46
C VAL A 564 18.21 24.55 10.77
N GLN A 565 17.49 23.42 10.81
CA GLN A 565 16.16 23.26 10.24
C GLN A 565 15.20 22.75 11.31
N ARG A 566 13.91 23.04 11.11
CA ARG A 566 12.86 22.59 12.03
C ARG A 566 12.78 21.05 12.02
N LEU A 567 12.98 20.43 13.18
CA LEU A 567 13.05 18.98 13.35
C LEU A 567 11.67 18.36 13.56
N THR A 568 11.30 17.32 12.82
CA THR A 568 10.16 16.47 13.19
C THR A 568 10.61 15.43 14.21
N LEU A 569 10.08 15.48 15.42
CA LEU A 569 10.45 14.59 16.52
C LEU A 569 9.25 13.73 16.92
N ASP A 570 9.37 12.41 16.76
CA ASP A 570 8.35 11.45 17.19
C ASP A 570 8.67 10.92 18.59
N LEU A 571 7.77 11.20 19.54
CA LEU A 571 7.87 10.83 20.95
C LEU A 571 6.71 9.94 21.39
N ARG A 572 5.88 9.46 20.45
CA ARG A 572 4.72 8.63 20.76
C ARG A 572 5.10 7.40 21.57
N SER A 573 4.20 6.96 22.43
CA SER A 573 4.30 5.76 23.23
C SER A 573 5.52 5.74 24.17
N ASN A 574 5.92 6.92 24.65
CA ASN A 574 6.84 7.07 25.78
C ASN A 574 6.04 7.44 27.05
N PRO A 575 6.46 7.00 28.25
CA PRO A 575 5.74 7.22 29.52
C PRO A 575 5.89 8.66 30.04
N LEU A 576 5.51 9.64 29.23
CA LEU A 576 5.62 11.07 29.53
C LEU A 576 4.51 11.56 30.48
N ASP A 577 3.47 10.76 30.70
CA ASP A 577 2.35 11.02 31.59
C ASP A 577 2.71 10.94 33.09
N ARG A 578 3.87 10.34 33.42
CA ARG A 578 4.35 10.19 34.81
C ARG A 578 4.61 11.51 35.53
N ASP A 579 4.99 12.54 34.79
CA ASP A 579 5.18 13.90 35.30
C ASP A 579 4.70 14.92 34.26
N PRO A 580 3.42 15.32 34.32
CA PRO A 580 2.82 16.25 33.37
C PRO A 580 3.45 17.65 33.40
N GLU A 581 3.96 18.09 34.56
CA GLU A 581 4.56 19.42 34.71
C GLU A 581 5.90 19.48 33.98
N VAL A 582 6.79 18.52 34.25
CA VAL A 582 8.10 18.41 33.59
C VAL A 582 7.93 18.13 32.10
N LYS A 583 6.96 17.28 31.70
CA LYS A 583 6.58 17.09 30.29
C LYS A 583 6.20 18.43 29.65
N GLY A 584 5.33 19.21 30.28
CA GLY A 584 4.90 20.51 29.78
C GLY A 584 6.04 21.52 29.65
N GLN A 585 7.01 21.49 30.56
CA GLN A 585 8.24 22.30 30.46
C GLN A 585 9.11 21.87 29.27
N ALA A 586 9.35 20.56 29.12
CA ALA A 586 10.17 20.02 28.04
C ALA A 586 9.55 20.33 26.65
N LEU A 587 8.25 20.10 26.49
CA LEU A 587 7.53 20.38 25.24
C LEU A 587 7.57 21.87 24.88
N ARG A 588 7.36 22.78 25.84
CA ARG A 588 7.47 24.23 25.62
C ARG A 588 8.84 24.64 25.10
N LYS A 589 9.91 24.01 25.58
CA LYS A 589 11.28 24.24 25.10
C LYS A 589 11.54 23.67 23.70
N LEU A 590 10.88 22.57 23.33
CA LEU A 590 11.05 21.92 22.02
C LEU A 590 10.24 22.58 20.90
N ILE A 591 9.05 23.12 21.18
CA ILE A 591 8.13 23.72 20.18
C ILE A 591 8.79 24.73 19.22
N PRO A 592 9.70 25.62 19.66
CA PRO A 592 10.37 26.56 18.75
C PRO A 592 11.20 25.87 17.66
N TYR A 593 11.79 24.71 17.97
CA TYR A 593 12.75 24.01 17.12
C TYR A 593 12.15 22.77 16.45
N CYS A 594 11.05 22.24 16.97
CA CYS A 594 10.49 20.95 16.57
C CYS A 594 9.02 21.03 16.10
N ASN A 595 8.65 20.11 15.21
CA ASN A 595 7.28 19.62 15.05
C ASN A 595 7.18 18.30 15.83
N ILE A 596 6.46 18.30 16.95
CA ILE A 596 6.46 17.21 17.91
C ILE A 596 5.26 16.31 17.66
N LEU A 597 5.49 15.00 17.50
CA LEU A 597 4.44 13.99 17.45
C LEU A 597 4.38 13.28 18.81
N THR A 598 3.29 13.44 19.53
CA THR A 598 3.01 12.78 20.81
C THR A 598 1.61 12.19 20.78
N ASP A 599 1.37 11.17 21.60
CA ASP A 599 0.08 10.53 21.82
C ASP A 599 -0.37 10.69 23.29
N ASP A 600 -1.62 10.34 23.55
CA ASP A 600 -2.20 10.25 24.90
C ASP A 600 -1.87 8.89 25.53
N TRP A 601 -0.58 8.52 25.51
CA TRP A 601 -0.11 7.28 26.13
C TRP A 601 -0.33 7.33 27.64
N ASP A 602 -1.02 6.32 28.18
CA ASP A 602 -1.25 6.16 29.62
C ASP A 602 -0.41 5.00 30.16
N SER A 603 0.62 5.32 30.94
CA SER A 603 1.52 4.32 31.52
C SER A 603 0.81 3.38 32.50
N ARG A 604 -0.34 3.77 33.05
CA ARG A 604 -1.16 2.93 33.95
C ARG A 604 -1.92 1.85 33.20
N SER A 605 -2.35 2.12 31.97
CA SER A 605 -3.08 1.16 31.13
C SER A 605 -2.21 -0.05 30.76
N THR A 606 -0.91 0.15 30.50
CA THR A 606 0.02 -0.94 30.16
C THR A 606 0.48 -1.81 31.33
N MET A 607 0.32 -1.37 32.58
CA MET A 607 0.58 -2.23 33.74
C MET A 607 -0.64 -3.10 34.12
N ALA A 608 -1.84 -2.78 33.62
CA ALA A 608 -3.02 -3.60 33.85
C ALA A 608 -2.92 -4.97 33.15
N ASP A 609 -2.37 -5.02 31.94
CA ASP A 609 -2.22 -6.27 31.16
C ASP A 609 -1.22 -7.26 31.80
N HIS A 610 -0.29 -6.78 32.63
CA HIS A 610 0.67 -7.64 33.35
C HIS A 610 0.16 -8.15 34.70
N ILE A 611 -0.89 -7.55 35.27
CA ILE A 611 -1.48 -7.99 36.56
C ILE A 611 -2.64 -8.97 36.34
N SER A 612 -3.22 -9.03 35.13
CA SER A 612 -4.25 -10.02 34.76
C SER A 612 -3.71 -11.40 34.35
N VAL A 613 -2.39 -11.64 34.44
CA VAL A 613 -1.74 -12.95 34.16
C VAL A 613 -0.95 -13.45 35.38
N MET A 614 -1.42 -13.15 36.59
CA MET A 614 -1.03 -13.89 37.80
C MET A 614 -2.18 -14.76 38.29
#